data_AF-A0A0N5CTP0-F1
#
_entry.id   AF-A0A0N5CTP0-F1
#
_cell.length_a   1.000
_cell.length_b   1.000
_cell.length_c   1.000
_cell.angle_alpha   90.00
_cell.angle_beta   90.00
_cell.angle_gamma   90.00
#
_symmetry.space_group_name_H-M   'P 1'
#
loop_
_entity.id
_entity.type
_entity.pdbx_description
1 polymer ?
#
loop_
_entity_poly.entity_id
_entity_poly.type
_entity_poly.pdbx_seq_one_letter_code
_entity_poly.pdbx_strand_id
1 'polypeptide(L)'
;FFLIRKLFKLFYSRVHQKVKAGYWGSVASCDIPYRTFENMLQNIQKLDEIDYIMVGGDYESHSDWTYTKEGHLETIRNISVLLHGYFPNIPIFWTLGNHEGVPIDSFPPHFIPEKYRSQWLYDELFDLQKPFLNNSSMQSTKYRGSYMVQLYPGLRLISLNSGYCDTFFQSLFYIS
;
A
#
# COMPACT_ATOMS: atom_id res chain seq x y z
N PHE A 1 0.95 -39.30 -6.25
CA PHE A 1 0.94 -38.07 -7.07
C PHE A 1 -0.22 -37.94 -8.08
N PHE A 2 -0.76 -39.02 -8.65
CA PHE A 2 -1.92 -38.92 -9.56
C PHE A 2 -3.30 -38.76 -8.87
N LEU A 3 -3.44 -39.22 -7.63
CA LEU A 3 -4.71 -39.21 -6.89
C LEU A 3 -5.11 -37.81 -6.36
N ILE A 4 -4.12 -36.98 -5.98
CA ILE A 4 -4.32 -35.62 -5.46
C ILE A 4 -4.76 -34.65 -6.57
N ARG A 5 -4.26 -34.82 -7.80
CA ARG A 5 -4.68 -34.01 -8.96
C ARG A 5 -6.14 -34.24 -9.37
N LYS A 6 -6.69 -35.44 -9.13
CA LYS A 6 -8.07 -35.77 -9.51
C LYS A 6 -9.09 -35.18 -8.53
N LEU A 7 -8.74 -35.10 -7.25
CA LEU A 7 -9.55 -34.42 -6.22
C LEU A 7 -9.62 -32.90 -6.45
N PHE A 8 -8.53 -32.26 -6.87
CA PHE A 8 -8.56 -30.83 -7.22
C PHE A 8 -9.46 -30.51 -8.42
N LYS A 9 -9.48 -31.38 -9.45
CA LYS A 9 -10.40 -31.21 -10.59
C LYS A 9 -11.87 -31.46 -10.24
N LEU A 10 -12.17 -32.33 -9.27
CA LEU A 10 -13.54 -32.57 -8.81
C LEU A 10 -14.12 -31.38 -8.02
N PHE A 11 -13.28 -30.59 -7.33
CA PHE A 11 -13.72 -29.33 -6.71
C PHE A 11 -13.86 -28.16 -7.69
N TYR A 12 -13.13 -28.19 -8.81
CA TYR A 12 -13.14 -27.11 -9.81
C TYR A 12 -14.18 -27.28 -10.93
N SER A 13 -14.91 -28.40 -10.93
CA SER A 13 -16.10 -28.61 -11.76
C SER A 13 -17.33 -27.97 -11.10
N ARG A 14 -17.24 -26.68 -10.75
CA ARG A 14 -18.43 -25.89 -10.41
C ARG A 14 -18.78 -25.06 -11.64
N VAL A 15 -19.95 -25.39 -12.20
CA VAL A 15 -20.82 -24.52 -12.98
C VAL A 15 -20.49 -23.05 -12.75
N HIS A 16 -20.34 -22.25 -13.82
CA HIS A 16 -20.28 -20.78 -13.77
C HIS A 16 -21.60 -20.21 -13.22
N GLN A 17 -21.85 -20.43 -11.93
CA GLN A 17 -22.96 -19.86 -11.23
C GLN A 17 -22.57 -18.43 -10.91
N LYS A 18 -23.27 -17.45 -11.50
CA LYS A 18 -23.09 -16.04 -11.19
C LYS A 18 -23.51 -15.81 -9.73
N VAL A 19 -22.55 -15.85 -8.83
CA VAL A 19 -22.75 -15.49 -7.42
C VAL A 19 -22.67 -13.97 -7.31
N LYS A 20 -23.65 -13.35 -6.66
CA LYS A 20 -23.62 -11.91 -6.38
C LYS A 20 -22.48 -11.61 -5.41
N ALA A 21 -21.85 -10.44 -5.56
CA ALA A 21 -20.85 -9.97 -4.61
C ALA A 21 -21.46 -9.89 -3.20
N GLY A 22 -20.76 -10.46 -2.23
CA GLY A 22 -21.10 -10.40 -0.81
C GLY A 22 -20.90 -9.01 -0.23
N TYR A 23 -21.60 -8.74 0.88
CA TYR A 23 -21.53 -7.44 1.55
C TYR A 23 -20.09 -7.10 1.97
N TRP A 24 -19.36 -8.00 2.59
CA TRP A 24 -17.98 -7.76 3.04
C TRP A 24 -16.89 -8.00 1.98
N GLY A 25 -17.27 -8.24 0.72
CA GLY A 25 -16.36 -8.66 -0.34
C GLY A 25 -16.64 -10.10 -0.79
N SER A 26 -15.85 -10.61 -1.73
CA SER A 26 -16.03 -11.94 -2.31
C SER A 26 -14.70 -12.52 -2.74
N VAL A 27 -14.54 -13.83 -2.59
CA VAL A 27 -13.37 -14.57 -3.11
C VAL A 27 -13.53 -14.73 -4.62
N ALA A 28 -13.23 -13.67 -5.34
CA ALA A 28 -13.34 -13.54 -6.80
C ALA A 28 -12.26 -12.54 -7.28
N SER A 29 -12.24 -12.25 -8.59
CA SER A 29 -11.40 -11.19 -9.16
C SER A 29 -12.00 -9.82 -8.84
N CYS A 30 -11.98 -9.43 -7.56
CA CYS A 30 -12.54 -8.20 -7.03
C CYS A 30 -11.69 -7.69 -5.87
N ASP A 31 -11.59 -6.37 -5.72
CA ASP A 31 -11.00 -5.73 -4.55
C ASP A 31 -11.98 -5.64 -3.37
N ILE A 32 -11.46 -5.23 -2.21
CA ILE A 32 -12.26 -5.07 -1.00
C ILE A 32 -13.09 -3.78 -1.06
N PRO A 33 -14.35 -3.80 -0.57
CA PRO A 33 -15.11 -2.57 -0.43
C PRO A 33 -14.62 -1.78 0.79
N TYR A 34 -14.73 -0.45 0.72
CA TYR A 34 -14.33 0.50 1.77
C TYR A 34 -14.79 0.10 3.19
N ARG A 35 -16.05 -0.34 3.32
CA ARG A 35 -16.61 -0.81 4.60
C ARG A 35 -15.86 -2.00 5.21
N THR A 36 -15.27 -2.88 4.41
CA THR A 36 -14.48 -4.00 4.92
C THR A 36 -13.18 -3.49 5.53
N PHE A 37 -12.54 -2.52 4.88
CA PHE A 37 -11.37 -1.85 5.40
C PHE A 37 -11.70 -1.10 6.70
N GLU A 38 -12.77 -0.31 6.73
CA GLU A 38 -13.21 0.40 7.93
C GLU A 38 -13.54 -0.57 9.08
N ASN A 39 -14.26 -1.65 8.81
CA ASN A 39 -14.57 -2.67 9.82
C ASN A 39 -13.30 -3.35 10.36
N MET A 40 -12.25 -3.53 9.54
CA MET A 40 -10.96 -3.99 10.02
C MET A 40 -10.36 -3.01 11.05
N LEU A 41 -10.34 -1.70 10.73
CA LEU A 41 -9.81 -0.68 11.66
C LEU A 41 -10.59 -0.63 12.99
N GLN A 42 -11.92 -0.72 12.93
CA GLN A 42 -12.79 -0.79 14.11
C GLN A 42 -12.47 -1.97 15.04
N ASN A 43 -12.00 -3.08 14.49
CA ASN A 43 -11.64 -4.25 15.28
C ASN A 43 -10.19 -4.18 15.78
N ILE A 44 -9.26 -3.63 14.99
CA ILE A 44 -7.89 -3.36 15.42
C ILE A 44 -7.86 -2.40 16.61
N GLN A 45 -8.73 -1.38 16.63
CA GLN A 45 -8.84 -0.44 17.75
C GLN A 45 -9.22 -1.09 19.10
N LYS A 46 -9.75 -2.32 19.08
CA LYS A 46 -10.12 -3.08 20.28
C LYS A 46 -9.01 -4.01 20.77
N LEU A 47 -7.92 -4.13 20.01
CA LEU A 47 -6.75 -4.92 20.41
C LEU A 47 -5.92 -4.16 21.45
N ASP A 48 -4.87 -4.82 21.95
CA ASP A 48 -3.89 -4.22 22.87
C ASP A 48 -3.15 -3.02 22.23
N GLU A 49 -2.26 -2.38 22.99
CA GLU A 49 -1.55 -1.17 22.58
C GLU A 49 -0.77 -1.34 21.26
N ILE A 50 -0.91 -0.33 20.38
CA ILE A 50 -0.24 -0.24 19.09
C ILE A 50 0.80 0.87 19.17
N ASP A 51 2.07 0.53 18.98
CA ASP A 51 3.17 1.49 19.03
C ASP A 51 3.29 2.35 17.76
N TYR A 52 3.08 1.74 16.59
CA TYR A 52 3.14 2.39 15.28
C TYR A 52 2.41 1.55 14.23
N ILE A 53 2.05 2.19 13.12
CA ILE A 53 1.39 1.56 11.97
C ILE A 53 2.30 1.66 10.76
N MET A 54 2.45 0.55 10.03
CA MET A 54 3.12 0.51 8.73
C MET A 54 2.09 0.25 7.64
N VAL A 55 1.90 1.20 6.74
CA VAL A 55 1.00 1.09 5.59
C VAL A 55 1.81 0.64 4.38
N GLY A 56 1.57 -0.60 3.98
CA GLY A 56 2.42 -1.37 3.08
C GLY A 56 2.11 -1.25 1.60
N GLY A 57 1.74 -0.08 1.07
CA GLY A 57 1.42 0.09 -0.34
C GLY A 57 0.15 -0.63 -0.84
N ASP A 58 0.00 -0.66 -2.16
CA ASP A 58 -1.14 -1.13 -2.94
C ASP A 58 -2.48 -0.54 -2.48
N TYR A 59 -2.57 0.79 -2.59
CA TYR A 59 -3.74 1.55 -2.16
C TYR A 59 -4.89 1.48 -3.15
N GLU A 60 -4.57 1.39 -4.43
CA GLU A 60 -5.53 1.43 -5.51
C GLU A 60 -6.08 0.05 -5.90
N SER A 61 -7.31 0.05 -6.41
CA SER A 61 -7.98 -1.17 -6.90
C SER A 61 -7.35 -1.66 -8.20
N HIS A 62 -7.52 -2.94 -8.57
CA HIS A 62 -7.05 -3.50 -9.86
C HIS A 62 -7.87 -3.02 -11.08
N SER A 63 -8.48 -1.84 -11.00
CA SER A 63 -9.18 -1.14 -12.09
C SER A 63 -8.24 -0.17 -12.82
N ASP A 64 -7.06 -0.67 -13.17
CA ASP A 64 -5.89 0.11 -13.62
C ASP A 64 -6.18 1.01 -14.83
N TRP A 65 -7.15 0.61 -15.65
CA TRP A 65 -7.60 1.38 -16.82
C TRP A 65 -8.24 2.73 -16.47
N THR A 66 -8.57 2.98 -15.20
CA THR A 66 -9.17 4.23 -14.71
C THR A 66 -8.23 5.07 -13.84
N TYR A 67 -6.97 4.68 -13.70
CA TYR A 67 -6.03 5.39 -12.83
C TYR A 67 -5.78 6.82 -13.31
N THR A 68 -5.91 7.77 -12.39
CA THR A 68 -5.46 9.15 -12.54
C THR A 68 -4.59 9.51 -11.35
N LYS A 69 -3.66 10.45 -11.53
CA LYS A 69 -2.80 10.89 -10.41
C LYS A 69 -3.64 11.51 -9.31
N GLU A 70 -4.66 12.27 -9.70
CA GLU A 70 -5.59 12.96 -8.81
C GLU A 70 -6.42 11.96 -8.00
N GLY A 71 -6.99 10.95 -8.66
CA GLY A 71 -7.73 9.87 -7.99
C GLY A 71 -6.86 9.09 -7.02
N HIS A 72 -5.61 8.78 -7.42
CA HIS A 72 -4.66 8.10 -6.55
C HIS A 72 -4.37 8.91 -5.27
N LEU A 73 -4.08 10.19 -5.41
CA LEU A 73 -3.86 11.08 -4.27
C LEU A 73 -5.11 11.18 -3.38
N GLU A 74 -6.30 11.19 -3.96
CA GLU A 74 -7.56 11.18 -3.20
C GLU A 74 -7.72 9.89 -2.38
N THR A 75 -7.41 8.72 -2.96
CA THR A 75 -7.43 7.44 -2.25
C THR A 75 -6.46 7.43 -1.07
N ILE A 76 -5.20 7.84 -1.27
CA ILE A 76 -4.20 7.95 -0.20
C ILE A 76 -4.70 8.85 0.93
N ARG A 77 -5.24 10.02 0.60
CA ARG A 77 -5.77 10.98 1.59
C ARG A 77 -6.96 10.42 2.35
N ASN A 78 -7.88 9.71 1.67
CA ASN A 78 -9.03 9.08 2.30
C ASN A 78 -8.62 7.98 3.28
N ILE A 79 -7.64 7.15 2.90
CA ILE A 79 -7.07 6.13 3.80
C ILE A 79 -6.39 6.81 4.99
N SER A 80 -5.63 7.89 4.75
CA SER A 80 -4.95 8.66 5.81
C SER A 80 -5.93 9.25 6.81
N VAL A 81 -7.01 9.88 6.34
CA VAL A 81 -8.08 10.43 7.19
C VAL A 81 -8.71 9.34 8.06
N LEU A 82 -9.01 8.17 7.48
CA LEU A 82 -9.53 7.04 8.25
C LEU A 82 -8.57 6.58 9.32
N LEU A 83 -7.31 6.33 8.95
CA LEU A 83 -6.30 5.81 9.87
C LEU A 83 -6.08 6.79 11.03
N HIS A 84 -5.96 8.09 10.78
CA HIS A 84 -5.85 9.09 11.83
C HIS A 84 -7.12 9.26 12.66
N GLY A 85 -8.31 9.01 12.07
CA GLY A 85 -9.56 8.99 12.81
C GLY A 85 -9.63 7.86 13.84
N TYR A 86 -9.15 6.66 13.49
CA TYR A 86 -9.13 5.51 14.39
C TYR A 86 -7.92 5.50 15.34
N PHE A 87 -6.78 6.05 14.90
CA PHE A 87 -5.48 6.02 15.61
C PHE A 87 -4.83 7.41 15.69
N PRO A 88 -5.44 8.39 16.37
CA PRO A 88 -5.03 9.81 16.30
C PRO A 88 -3.62 10.11 16.83
N ASN A 89 -3.12 9.30 17.76
CA ASN A 89 -1.82 9.52 18.42
C ASN A 89 -0.76 8.48 18.03
N ILE A 90 -1.08 7.58 17.10
CA ILE A 90 -0.16 6.51 16.70
C ILE A 90 0.62 6.96 15.46
N PRO A 91 1.96 6.91 15.47
CA PRO A 91 2.77 7.17 14.29
C PRO A 91 2.41 6.23 13.13
N ILE A 92 2.24 6.80 11.94
CA ILE A 92 1.88 6.06 10.72
C ILE A 92 2.96 6.26 9.67
N PHE A 93 3.54 5.17 9.21
CA PHE A 93 4.62 5.13 8.24
C PHE A 93 4.14 4.49 6.95
N TRP A 94 4.33 5.18 5.84
CA TRP A 94 3.78 4.78 4.54
C TRP A 94 4.90 4.26 3.65
N THR A 95 4.64 3.27 2.80
CA THR A 95 5.57 2.86 1.74
C THR A 95 4.87 2.86 0.38
N LEU A 96 5.55 2.44 -0.67
CA LEU A 96 5.01 2.40 -2.02
C LEU A 96 4.96 0.96 -2.49
N GLY A 97 3.82 0.58 -3.05
CA GLY A 97 3.67 -0.65 -3.81
C GLY A 97 3.79 -0.48 -5.31
N ASN A 98 3.51 -1.54 -6.05
CA ASN A 98 3.64 -1.53 -7.51
C ASN A 98 2.44 -0.83 -8.17
N HIS A 99 1.27 -0.85 -7.50
CA HIS A 99 0.06 -0.14 -7.96
C HIS A 99 0.10 1.39 -7.81
N GLU A 100 1.18 1.97 -7.28
CA GLU A 100 1.18 3.42 -6.98
C GLU A 100 1.61 4.30 -8.14
N GLY A 101 2.31 3.72 -9.12
CA GLY A 101 2.60 4.39 -10.36
C GLY A 101 1.33 4.72 -11.13
N VAL A 102 1.31 5.85 -11.82
CA VAL A 102 0.30 6.15 -12.84
C VAL A 102 1.02 6.43 -14.17
N PRO A 103 1.02 5.49 -15.14
CA PRO A 103 0.36 4.18 -15.10
C PRO A 103 1.01 3.19 -14.10
N ILE A 104 0.32 2.09 -13.78
CA ILE A 104 0.79 1.02 -12.89
C ILE A 104 2.23 0.59 -13.21
N ASP A 105 2.99 0.20 -12.18
CA ASP A 105 4.41 -0.20 -12.24
C ASP A 105 5.36 0.89 -12.75
N SER A 106 4.88 2.12 -12.93
CA SER A 106 5.70 3.21 -13.47
C SER A 106 6.48 3.94 -12.38
N PHE A 107 7.74 3.52 -12.20
CA PHE A 107 8.74 4.18 -11.36
C PHE A 107 9.98 4.58 -12.16
N PRO A 108 9.92 5.67 -12.96
CA PRO A 108 11.00 6.01 -13.87
C PRO A 108 12.28 6.41 -13.10
N PRO A 109 13.46 5.97 -13.58
CA PRO A 109 14.74 6.32 -12.97
C PRO A 109 15.05 7.81 -13.11
N HIS A 110 15.93 8.34 -12.25
CA HIS A 110 16.19 9.79 -12.15
C HIS A 110 16.84 10.43 -13.39
N PHE A 111 17.35 9.64 -14.34
CA PHE A 111 17.81 10.18 -15.63
C PHE A 111 16.66 10.61 -16.55
N ILE A 112 15.42 10.22 -16.24
CA ILE A 112 14.21 10.66 -16.93
C ILE A 112 13.79 12.05 -16.39
N PRO A 113 13.35 12.98 -17.27
CA PRO A 113 12.86 14.29 -16.85
C PRO A 113 11.77 14.22 -15.78
N GLU A 114 11.83 15.11 -14.79
CA GLU A 114 10.94 15.12 -13.62
C GLU A 114 9.45 15.08 -13.95
N LYS A 115 9.04 15.78 -15.00
CA LYS A 115 7.64 15.80 -15.46
C LYS A 115 7.06 14.43 -15.81
N TYR A 116 7.91 13.43 -16.05
CA TYR A 116 7.51 12.05 -16.32
C TYR A 116 7.74 11.13 -15.12
N ARG A 117 8.32 11.61 -14.02
CA ARG A 117 8.55 10.84 -12.79
C ARG A 117 7.35 10.94 -11.85
N SER A 118 7.31 10.08 -10.84
CA SER A 118 6.27 10.02 -9.82
C SER A 118 6.49 11.04 -8.69
N GLN A 119 6.96 12.25 -9.02
CA GLN A 119 7.28 13.29 -8.02
C GLN A 119 6.04 13.68 -7.21
N TRP A 120 4.88 13.78 -7.85
CA TRP A 120 3.59 14.04 -7.23
C TRP A 120 3.26 13.06 -6.09
N LEU A 121 3.61 11.78 -6.25
CA LEU A 121 3.41 10.73 -5.27
C LEU A 121 4.43 10.83 -4.13
N TYR A 122 5.69 11.12 -4.46
CA TYR A 122 6.75 11.28 -3.48
C TYR A 122 6.53 12.50 -2.59
N ASP A 123 5.96 13.57 -3.14
CA ASP A 123 5.59 14.77 -2.40
C ASP A 123 4.45 14.49 -1.42
N GLU A 124 3.43 13.73 -1.83
CA GLU A 124 2.35 13.29 -0.92
C GLU A 124 2.89 12.41 0.21
N LEU A 125 3.73 11.42 -0.14
CA LEU A 125 4.36 10.52 0.83
C LEU A 125 5.26 11.30 1.81
N PHE A 126 5.97 12.32 1.32
CA PHE A 126 6.74 13.23 2.15
C PHE A 126 5.84 13.98 3.13
N ASP A 127 4.73 14.56 2.68
CA ASP A 127 3.84 15.34 3.54
C ASP A 127 3.16 14.52 4.64
N LEU A 128 2.82 13.25 4.36
CA LEU A 128 2.20 12.34 5.33
C LEU A 128 3.09 12.02 6.54
N GLN A 129 4.41 11.95 6.35
CA GLN A 129 5.32 11.44 7.38
C GLN A 129 6.47 12.39 7.73
N LYS A 130 6.54 13.59 7.12
CA LYS A 130 7.57 14.60 7.41
C LYS A 130 7.81 14.88 8.90
N PRO A 131 6.84 14.82 9.84
CA PRO A 131 7.11 15.06 11.25
C PRO A 131 8.09 14.05 11.87
N PHE A 132 8.21 12.85 11.28
CA PHE A 132 9.05 11.77 11.79
C PHE A 132 10.41 11.67 11.07
N LEU A 133 10.63 12.47 10.01
CA LEU A 133 11.81 12.35 9.16
C LEU A 133 12.91 13.32 9.58
N ASN A 134 14.15 12.83 9.63
CA ASN A 134 15.32 13.71 9.68
C ASN A 134 15.63 14.30 8.28
N ASN A 135 16.49 15.32 8.21
CA ASN A 135 16.77 16.02 6.95
C ASN A 135 17.24 15.08 5.82
N SER A 136 18.09 14.09 6.12
CA SER A 136 18.54 13.11 5.12
C SER A 136 17.37 12.26 4.57
N SER A 137 16.47 11.84 5.45
CA SER A 137 15.32 11.01 5.11
C SER A 137 14.24 11.81 4.37
N MET A 138 14.07 13.10 4.70
CA MET A 138 13.24 14.03 3.93
C MET A 138 13.74 14.14 2.48
N GLN A 139 15.05 14.33 2.29
CA GLN A 139 15.64 14.39 0.94
C GLN A 139 15.47 13.07 0.18
N SER A 140 15.73 11.93 0.84
CA SER A 140 15.55 10.61 0.23
C SER A 140 14.09 10.34 -0.15
N THR A 141 13.12 10.76 0.69
CA THR A 141 11.69 10.60 0.39
C THR A 141 11.31 11.38 -0.86
N LYS A 142 11.67 12.67 -0.92
CA LYS A 142 11.37 13.52 -2.08
C LYS A 142 12.07 13.04 -3.34
N TYR A 143 13.29 12.54 -3.22
CA TYR A 143 14.06 12.09 -4.36
C TYR A 143 13.46 10.82 -4.97
N ARG A 144 13.22 9.77 -4.16
CA ARG A 144 12.95 8.41 -4.64
C ARG A 144 11.84 7.65 -3.89
N GLY A 145 11.09 8.30 -3.00
CA GLY A 145 10.04 7.64 -2.22
C GLY A 145 10.54 6.66 -1.15
N SER A 146 11.84 6.62 -0.87
CA SER A 146 12.45 5.76 0.17
C SER A 146 12.94 6.60 1.34
N TYR A 147 12.87 6.07 2.56
CA TYR A 147 13.31 6.79 3.76
C TYR A 147 13.68 5.87 4.91
N MET A 148 14.20 6.46 5.98
CA MET A 148 14.54 5.76 7.21
C MET A 148 14.11 6.58 8.42
N VAL A 149 13.61 5.91 9.46
CA VAL A 149 13.26 6.53 10.74
C VAL A 149 13.86 5.72 11.87
N GLN A 150 14.41 6.38 12.88
CA GLN A 150 14.78 5.73 14.14
C GLN A 150 13.51 5.65 15.00
N LEU A 151 12.95 4.46 15.19
CA LEU A 151 11.73 4.27 15.98
C LEU A 151 12.05 4.30 17.48
N TYR A 152 13.07 3.55 17.89
CA TYR A 152 13.54 3.46 19.28
C TYR A 152 15.07 3.35 19.30
N PRO A 153 15.75 3.59 20.44
CA PRO A 153 17.17 3.29 20.55
C PRO A 153 17.47 1.85 20.13
N GLY A 154 18.27 1.68 19.08
CA GLY A 154 18.61 0.37 18.53
C GLY A 154 17.60 -0.23 17.53
N LEU A 155 16.51 0.47 17.20
CA LEU A 155 15.53 0.04 16.19
C LEU A 155 15.29 1.10 15.11
N ARG A 156 15.53 0.74 13.85
CA ARG A 156 15.24 1.59 12.68
C ARG A 156 14.22 0.94 11.77
N LEU A 157 13.34 1.78 11.25
CA LEU A 157 12.47 1.48 10.13
C LEU A 157 13.13 1.99 8.84
N ILE A 158 13.19 1.15 7.82
CA ILE A 158 13.66 1.51 6.49
C ILE A 158 12.53 1.17 5.51
N SER A 159 12.03 2.20 4.81
CA SER A 159 11.06 2.06 3.73
C SER A 159 11.79 2.18 2.41
N LEU A 160 11.68 1.15 1.57
CA LEU A 160 12.33 1.10 0.26
C LEU A 160 11.25 1.12 -0.82
N ASN A 161 11.37 2.07 -1.75
CA ASN A 161 10.63 2.03 -3.00
C ASN A 161 11.16 0.86 -3.86
N SER A 162 10.49 -0.28 -3.77
CA SER A 162 10.82 -1.50 -4.52
C SER A 162 10.46 -1.42 -6.01
N GLY A 163 9.68 -0.42 -6.43
CA GLY A 163 9.37 -0.19 -7.85
C GLY A 163 10.61 0.05 -8.72
N TYR A 164 11.73 0.47 -8.13
CA TYR A 164 13.02 0.57 -8.85
C TYR A 164 13.71 -0.77 -9.12
N CYS A 165 13.33 -1.84 -8.43
CA CYS A 165 13.97 -3.16 -8.49
C CYS A 165 13.04 -4.23 -9.08
N ASP A 166 11.99 -3.81 -9.79
CA ASP A 166 10.84 -4.67 -9.95
C ASP A 166 11.04 -5.83 -10.95
N THR A 167 10.57 -6.99 -10.51
CA THR A 167 10.06 -8.07 -11.36
C THR A 167 8.70 -8.58 -10.84
N PHE A 168 8.41 -8.52 -9.52
CA PHE A 168 7.11 -8.72 -8.84
C PHE A 168 7.14 -8.32 -7.33
N PHE A 169 7.74 -7.18 -6.93
CA PHE A 169 7.84 -6.79 -5.50
C PHE A 169 6.78 -5.76 -5.06
N GLN A 170 5.85 -6.22 -4.23
CA GLN A 170 4.63 -5.51 -3.82
C GLN A 170 4.82 -4.31 -2.89
N SER A 171 5.76 -4.34 -1.93
CA SER A 171 6.10 -3.26 -0.99
C SER A 171 7.16 -3.73 0.00
N LEU A 172 8.04 -2.84 0.49
CA LEU A 172 9.15 -3.25 1.36
C LEU A 172 9.42 -2.30 2.54
N PHE A 173 9.09 -2.79 3.74
CA PHE A 173 9.64 -2.32 5.00
C PHE A 173 10.72 -3.27 5.51
N TYR A 174 11.83 -2.72 5.98
CA TYR A 174 12.87 -3.44 6.70
C TYR A 174 13.03 -2.84 8.11
N ILE A 175 13.12 -3.72 9.10
CA ILE A 175 13.35 -3.35 10.50
C ILE A 175 14.74 -3.84 10.87
N SER A 176 15.60 -2.92 11.34
CA SER A 176 17.02 -3.19 11.66
C SER A 176 17.40 -2.73 13.04
#